data_AF-A0A7X1IR27-F1
#
_entry.id   AF-A0A7X1IR27-F1
#
_cell.length_a   1.000
_cell.length_b   1.000
_cell.length_c   1.000
_cell.angle_alpha   90.00
_cell.angle_beta   90.00
_cell.angle_gamma   90.00
#
_symmetry.space_group_name_H-M   'P 1'
#
loop_
_entity.id
_entity.type
_entity.pdbx_description
1 polymer ?
#
loop_
_entity_poly.entity_id
_entity_poly.type
_entity_poly.pdbx_seq_one_letter_code
_entity_poly.pdbx_strand_id
1 'polypeptide(L)'
;MTHRPVTRVSLVSPLACAAVLAALVPAAGAQAAPVPAAPRLLAPQGTGLLPNLDDDARRCTLRPGDLDRLDVAVDERLAACNDAADEVVNGAADLDDLTPLRVPPAAAGPRATARVSVPAAQARYARIFVERGGRYVSLGAGGPLRADELRHGVRLAVEGRDVVRDRARWDGRVDVTLTVTDRGATRAASVRLRVAPVLLQHDLQPARHVFAAAPGPGTGQPAEVPVSGRRPGGWDAFAGSLREAARDSGLPARALRFQPGTAEWWRDVWRQDIAEPGYVTKRTPEGRRTMRILLRSPNHWTSADGRADSLRRAGRLLFRDLRGPGVGIVQQYTTRRDAGVDELLNFTGNLESLPPYPGHPQGRILYGSTPERHPDPSFVTMLRSQGKQEPLTLDTSWLLVGHVDETVHVVRADNARGWTLAYSDPRLALDLLRRAHRAGEGGQRLFADTDARDKPTVDQMLDYERRTGDNADAARHIDGQLAVLTRATGLRKDELVPLPVLYAKEDAGGGVRRHLALSPALANGLSLTARDFAPPAPHGPRVGGRDLFRDEAERRLRAQGVRVHWVEDFSWAHLGGGEIHCATNALRQVL
;
A
#
# COMPACT_ATOMS: atom_id res chain seq x y z
N MET A 1 49.76 -74.36 -1.25
CA MET A 1 49.48 -72.95 -0.92
C MET A 1 49.75 -72.76 0.57
N THR A 2 51.03 -72.94 0.94
CA THR A 2 51.99 -71.89 1.37
C THR A 2 51.60 -71.32 2.74
N HIS A 3 51.95 -72.01 3.84
CA HIS A 3 53.26 -71.95 4.54
C HIS A 3 53.47 -70.59 5.22
N ARG A 4 53.93 -70.42 6.47
CA ARG A 4 54.76 -71.24 7.38
C ARG A 4 54.89 -70.43 8.72
N PRO A 5 55.64 -70.88 9.75
CA PRO A 5 55.08 -71.01 11.11
C PRO A 5 56.03 -70.40 12.20
N VAL A 6 55.94 -70.89 13.46
CA VAL A 6 57.04 -71.02 14.46
C VAL A 6 57.42 -69.71 15.19
N THR A 7 57.56 -69.55 16.51
CA THR A 7 57.58 -70.41 17.73
C THR A 7 57.72 -69.52 19.00
N ARG A 8 57.39 -70.07 20.20
CA ARG A 8 58.12 -70.13 21.51
C ARG A 8 58.99 -68.91 21.97
N VAL A 9 59.20 -68.53 23.25
CA VAL A 9 59.18 -69.21 24.57
C VAL A 9 59.57 -68.20 25.69
N SER A 10 59.08 -68.42 26.93
CA SER A 10 59.70 -68.12 28.26
C SER A 10 60.12 -66.68 28.67
N LEU A 11 60.30 -66.25 29.93
CA LEU A 11 60.10 -66.69 31.34
C LEU A 11 60.42 -65.44 32.22
N VAL A 12 59.70 -65.27 33.33
CA VAL A 12 60.17 -64.87 34.70
C VAL A 12 60.75 -63.45 34.99
N SER A 13 59.92 -62.67 35.69
CA SER A 13 60.12 -61.95 36.99
C SER A 13 61.20 -60.84 37.16
N PRO A 14 61.33 -60.19 38.36
CA PRO A 14 60.87 -58.81 38.63
C PRO A 14 62.04 -57.88 39.07
N LEU A 15 61.84 -56.57 39.25
CA LEU A 15 62.76 -55.73 40.05
C LEU A 15 62.16 -54.37 40.43
N ALA A 16 62.34 -54.02 41.70
CA ALA A 16 62.02 -52.75 42.33
C ALA A 16 63.09 -51.68 42.04
N CYS A 17 62.72 -50.39 42.15
CA CYS A 17 63.66 -49.32 42.52
C CYS A 17 62.91 -48.06 43.00
N ALA A 18 63.63 -47.24 43.76
CA ALA A 18 63.12 -46.38 44.83
C ALA A 18 62.82 -44.91 44.44
N ALA A 19 61.98 -44.29 45.29
CA ALA A 19 61.94 -42.91 45.81
C ALA A 19 62.22 -41.70 44.91
N VAL A 20 61.42 -40.63 45.08
CA VAL A 20 61.85 -39.30 45.61
C VAL A 20 60.60 -38.45 45.89
N LEU A 21 60.54 -37.91 47.11
CA LEU A 21 59.61 -36.86 47.54
C LEU A 21 60.13 -35.50 47.04
N ALA A 22 59.30 -34.75 46.33
CA ALA A 22 59.40 -33.29 46.23
C ALA A 22 58.05 -32.69 46.60
N ALA A 23 58.01 -32.03 47.76
CA ALA A 23 56.87 -31.25 48.21
C ALA A 23 56.71 -30.02 47.29
N LEU A 24 55.57 -29.92 46.62
CA LEU A 24 55.10 -28.68 46.01
C LEU A 24 53.81 -28.26 46.71
N VAL A 25 53.96 -27.18 47.48
CA VAL A 25 52.90 -26.38 48.10
C VAL A 25 51.82 -26.10 47.05
N PRO A 26 50.51 -26.36 47.30
CA PRO A 26 49.49 -25.86 46.39
C PRO A 26 49.49 -24.34 46.53
N ALA A 27 49.81 -23.65 45.44
CA ALA A 27 49.66 -22.21 45.35
C ALA A 27 48.19 -21.86 45.63
N ALA A 28 47.91 -21.43 46.85
CA ALA A 28 46.67 -20.78 47.20
C ALA A 28 46.58 -19.49 46.38
N GLY A 29 45.47 -19.33 45.65
CA GLY A 29 44.98 -18.01 45.27
C GLY A 29 45.43 -17.44 43.92
N ALA A 30 45.44 -18.24 42.85
CA ALA A 30 45.04 -17.68 41.56
C ALA A 30 43.54 -17.92 41.41
N GLN A 31 42.71 -17.07 42.05
CA GLN A 31 41.35 -16.89 41.57
C GLN A 31 41.50 -16.41 40.13
N ALA A 32 41.26 -17.31 39.17
CA ALA A 32 41.09 -16.93 37.79
C ALA A 32 40.07 -15.78 37.81
N ALA A 33 40.52 -14.59 37.40
CA ALA A 33 39.64 -13.42 37.34
C ALA A 33 38.36 -13.89 36.62
N PRO A 34 37.18 -13.68 37.21
CA PRO A 34 35.95 -14.22 36.64
C PRO A 34 35.89 -13.80 35.18
N VAL A 35 35.78 -14.80 34.28
CA VAL A 35 35.67 -14.56 32.85
C VAL A 35 34.57 -13.52 32.66
N PRO A 36 34.86 -12.36 32.05
CA PRO A 36 33.87 -11.31 31.90
C PRO A 36 32.63 -11.92 31.22
N ALA A 37 31.46 -11.75 31.85
CA ALA A 37 30.21 -12.22 31.27
C ALA A 37 30.08 -11.71 29.84
N ALA A 38 29.61 -12.56 28.92
CA ALA A 38 29.42 -12.17 27.54
C ALA A 38 28.56 -10.89 27.47
N PRO A 39 28.90 -9.92 26.60
CA PRO A 39 28.09 -8.72 26.46
C PRO A 39 26.67 -9.13 26.07
N ARG A 40 25.69 -8.31 26.45
CA ARG A 40 24.29 -8.53 26.12
C ARG A 40 23.76 -7.31 25.40
N LEU A 41 23.03 -7.55 24.32
CA LEU A 41 22.24 -6.54 23.63
C LEU A 41 20.82 -7.10 23.59
N LEU A 42 19.86 -6.35 24.13
CA LEU A 42 18.49 -6.79 24.34
C LEU A 42 17.54 -5.92 23.54
N ALA A 43 16.56 -6.55 22.88
CA ALA A 43 15.36 -5.90 22.36
C ALA A 43 14.14 -6.46 23.10
N PRO A 44 13.05 -5.69 23.23
CA PRO A 44 11.80 -6.25 23.69
C PRO A 44 11.30 -7.34 22.74
N GLN A 45 10.71 -8.39 23.29
CA GLN A 45 10.28 -9.55 22.51
C GLN A 45 9.29 -9.17 21.41
N GLY A 46 9.48 -9.70 20.21
CA GLY A 46 8.58 -9.46 19.06
C GLY A 46 8.68 -8.07 18.44
N THR A 47 9.61 -7.22 18.88
CA THR A 47 9.78 -5.86 18.35
C THR A 47 10.46 -5.90 16.99
N GLY A 48 9.84 -5.28 16.00
CA GLY A 48 10.42 -4.98 14.68
C GLY A 48 10.71 -3.49 14.54
N LEU A 49 11.28 -3.09 13.41
CA LEU A 49 11.51 -1.68 13.07
C LEU A 49 10.30 -1.11 12.35
N LEU A 50 9.91 0.12 12.69
CA LEU A 50 9.12 0.92 11.75
C LEU A 50 10.06 1.64 10.78
N PRO A 51 9.65 1.83 9.52
CA PRO A 51 10.25 2.82 8.65
C PRO A 51 9.79 4.20 9.13
N ASN A 52 10.70 4.98 9.73
CA ASN A 52 10.44 6.29 10.35
C ASN A 52 10.26 7.38 9.27
N LEU A 53 9.20 7.24 8.48
CA LEU A 53 8.98 7.95 7.21
C LEU A 53 7.91 9.04 7.30
N ASP A 54 7.31 9.26 8.46
CA ASP A 54 6.41 10.35 8.74
C ASP A 54 7.15 11.65 9.05
N ASP A 55 6.42 12.65 9.52
CA ASP A 55 6.93 13.99 9.83
C ASP A 55 6.20 14.55 11.05
N ASP A 56 6.57 14.04 12.22
CA ASP A 56 5.93 14.34 13.50
C ASP A 56 6.00 15.82 13.86
N ALA A 57 7.15 16.45 13.58
CA ALA A 57 7.36 17.88 13.84
C ALA A 57 6.82 18.79 12.73
N ARG A 58 6.25 18.24 11.65
CA ARG A 58 5.78 18.97 10.47
C ARG A 58 6.84 19.89 9.86
N ARG A 59 8.08 19.44 9.86
CA ARG A 59 9.25 20.20 9.40
C ARG A 59 9.35 20.24 7.88
N CYS A 60 8.74 19.27 7.19
CA CYS A 60 8.83 19.16 5.75
C CYS A 60 7.76 20.02 5.08
N THR A 61 8.18 21.13 4.47
CA THR A 61 7.29 22.10 3.82
C THR A 61 7.46 22.14 2.31
N LEU A 62 6.39 22.53 1.61
CA LEU A 62 6.47 22.89 0.20
C LEU A 62 7.03 24.31 0.08
N ARG A 63 7.84 24.53 -0.95
CA ARG A 63 8.32 25.84 -1.40
C ARG A 63 7.30 26.47 -2.34
N PRO A 64 7.26 27.81 -2.45
CA PRO A 64 6.43 28.48 -3.44
C PRO A 64 6.66 27.93 -4.86
N GLY A 65 5.56 27.60 -5.56
CA GLY A 65 5.59 27.04 -6.93
C GLY A 65 5.81 25.52 -7.01
N ASP A 66 6.07 24.83 -5.90
CA ASP A 66 6.28 23.37 -5.90
C ASP A 66 5.06 22.60 -6.39
N LEU A 67 3.84 23.10 -6.24
CA LEU A 67 2.65 22.40 -6.71
C LEU A 67 2.52 22.40 -8.24
N ASP A 68 3.15 23.36 -8.92
CA ASP A 68 2.93 23.63 -10.34
C ASP A 68 4.11 23.21 -11.21
N ARG A 69 5.33 23.15 -10.65
CA ARG A 69 6.54 22.87 -11.43
C ARG A 69 6.56 21.46 -12.03
N LEU A 70 6.80 21.33 -13.32
CA LEU A 70 7.02 20.05 -14.00
C LEU A 70 8.50 19.65 -13.91
N ASP A 71 8.91 19.11 -12.76
CA ASP A 71 10.30 18.78 -12.45
C ASP A 71 10.37 17.66 -11.40
N VAL A 72 10.97 16.53 -11.78
CA VAL A 72 11.17 15.38 -10.92
C VAL A 72 12.00 15.70 -9.67
N ALA A 73 12.90 16.70 -9.72
CA ALA A 73 13.70 17.11 -8.57
C ALA A 73 12.83 17.67 -7.42
N VAL A 74 11.65 18.23 -7.73
CA VAL A 74 10.65 18.61 -6.71
C VAL A 74 10.12 17.37 -6.02
N ASP A 75 9.78 16.33 -6.80
CA ASP A 75 9.23 15.09 -6.30
C ASP A 75 10.24 14.33 -5.42
N GLU A 76 11.49 14.22 -5.87
CA GLU A 76 12.58 13.60 -5.12
C GLU A 76 12.85 14.32 -3.81
N ARG A 77 12.91 15.65 -3.82
CA ARG A 77 13.12 16.43 -2.59
C ARG A 77 11.99 16.26 -1.59
N LEU A 78 10.73 16.26 -2.07
CA LEU A 78 9.58 16.09 -1.18
C LEU A 78 9.56 14.69 -0.55
N ALA A 79 9.91 13.64 -1.31
CA ALA A 79 10.02 12.27 -0.83
C ALA A 79 11.21 12.06 0.13
N ALA A 80 12.31 12.80 -0.04
CA ALA A 80 13.50 12.70 0.80
C ALA A 80 13.34 13.32 2.21
N CYS A 81 12.26 14.08 2.46
CA CYS A 81 12.03 14.72 3.75
C CYS A 81 11.00 13.93 4.59
N ASN A 82 11.47 13.41 5.73
CA ASN A 82 10.75 12.65 6.75
C ASN A 82 11.61 12.60 8.02
N ASP A 83 11.14 12.07 9.15
CA ASP A 83 11.91 12.04 10.40
C ASP A 83 13.25 11.30 10.29
N ALA A 84 13.32 10.19 9.54
CA ALA A 84 14.60 9.50 9.26
C ALA A 84 15.61 10.28 8.39
N ALA A 85 15.26 11.45 7.86
CA ALA A 85 16.10 12.19 6.91
C ALA A 85 17.31 12.88 7.56
N ASP A 86 17.31 13.14 8.87
CA ASP A 86 18.44 13.74 9.60
C ASP A 86 18.81 12.94 10.86
N GLU A 87 19.69 13.49 11.70
CA GLU A 87 20.25 12.79 12.86
C GLU A 87 19.60 13.20 14.20
N VAL A 88 18.43 13.83 14.16
CA VAL A 88 17.74 14.39 15.32
C VAL A 88 16.47 13.59 15.60
N VAL A 89 16.24 13.25 16.86
CA VAL A 89 14.93 12.74 17.31
C VAL A 89 14.02 13.93 17.59
N ASN A 90 13.03 14.16 16.73
CA ASN A 90 12.16 15.34 16.64
C ASN A 90 10.99 15.30 17.65
N GLY A 91 11.29 15.00 18.91
CA GLY A 91 10.32 15.00 20.01
C GLY A 91 9.85 13.60 20.41
N ALA A 92 8.82 13.57 21.26
CA ALA A 92 8.35 12.32 21.86
C ALA A 92 7.62 11.41 20.86
N ALA A 93 6.90 11.99 19.90
CA ALA A 93 6.19 11.22 18.88
C ALA A 93 7.18 10.43 18.00
N ASP A 94 8.25 11.08 17.53
CA ASP A 94 9.30 10.45 16.72
C ASP A 94 9.99 9.35 17.53
N LEU A 95 10.31 9.63 18.79
CA LEU A 95 10.89 8.63 19.69
C LEU A 95 10.04 7.35 19.83
N ASP A 96 8.71 7.44 19.76
CA ASP A 96 7.83 6.27 19.82
C ASP A 96 7.95 5.37 18.56
N ASP A 97 8.36 5.93 17.42
CA ASP A 97 8.57 5.19 16.17
C ASP A 97 9.91 4.47 16.11
N LEU A 98 10.86 4.86 16.97
CA LEU A 98 12.12 4.15 17.17
C LEU A 98 11.94 2.82 17.94
N THR A 99 12.87 1.88 17.71
CA THR A 99 12.92 0.59 18.38
C THR A 99 13.92 0.63 19.53
N PRO A 100 13.48 0.52 20.79
CA PRO A 100 14.39 0.59 21.92
C PRO A 100 15.25 -0.67 22.01
N LEU A 101 16.55 -0.49 22.23
CA LEU A 101 17.50 -1.54 22.59
C LEU A 101 18.15 -1.22 23.94
N ARG A 102 18.59 -2.25 24.65
CA ARG A 102 19.26 -2.08 25.95
C ARG A 102 20.52 -2.92 26.04
N VAL A 103 21.59 -2.28 26.52
CA VAL A 103 22.79 -2.96 27.02
C VAL A 103 22.67 -2.95 28.56
N PRO A 104 22.50 -4.10 29.23
CA PRO A 104 22.43 -4.12 30.68
C PRO A 104 23.79 -3.73 31.30
N PRO A 105 23.82 -3.26 32.56
CA PRO A 105 25.05 -3.01 33.30
C PRO A 105 26.01 -4.20 33.25
N ALA A 106 27.30 -3.94 33.03
CA ALA A 106 28.36 -4.94 32.95
C ALA A 106 29.57 -4.55 33.81
N ALA A 107 30.29 -5.56 34.34
CA ALA A 107 31.53 -5.37 35.10
C ALA A 107 32.75 -5.04 34.22
N ALA A 108 32.61 -4.01 33.37
CA ALA A 108 33.63 -3.55 32.45
C ALA A 108 34.79 -2.85 33.17
N GLY A 109 36.02 -3.18 32.80
CA GLY A 109 37.22 -2.49 33.29
C GLY A 109 37.28 -1.02 32.88
N PRO A 110 38.09 -0.17 33.55
CA PRO A 110 38.18 1.26 33.26
C PRO A 110 38.75 1.57 31.85
N ARG A 111 39.43 0.60 31.22
CA ARG A 111 39.98 0.68 29.86
C ARG A 111 39.14 -0.08 28.83
N ALA A 112 37.96 -0.57 29.20
CA ALA A 112 37.10 -1.27 28.26
C ALA A 112 36.67 -0.33 27.12
N THR A 113 36.67 -0.83 25.90
CA THR A 113 36.14 -0.13 24.74
C THR A 113 34.94 -0.88 24.20
N ALA A 114 33.91 -0.17 23.75
CA ALA A 114 32.78 -0.78 23.09
C ALA A 114 32.32 0.03 21.89
N ARG A 115 31.70 -0.67 20.94
CA ARG A 115 31.07 -0.09 19.76
C ARG A 115 29.77 -0.82 19.48
N VAL A 116 28.74 -0.07 19.16
CA VAL A 116 27.52 -0.60 18.54
C VAL A 116 27.52 -0.24 17.06
N SER A 117 27.11 -1.16 16.19
CA SER A 117 27.09 -0.92 14.74
C SER A 117 26.10 -1.81 13.99
N VAL A 118 25.67 -1.35 12.82
CA VAL A 118 25.08 -2.18 11.77
C VAL A 118 26.11 -2.48 10.67
N PRO A 119 26.00 -3.60 9.93
CA PRO A 119 26.82 -3.87 8.76
C PRO A 119 26.79 -2.75 7.72
N ALA A 120 27.89 -2.53 7.00
CA ALA A 120 27.99 -1.49 5.98
C ALA A 120 26.88 -1.58 4.91
N ALA A 121 26.52 -2.79 4.48
CA ALA A 121 25.43 -3.02 3.52
C ALA A 121 24.05 -2.59 4.06
N GLN A 122 23.89 -2.48 5.38
CA GLN A 122 22.65 -2.09 6.07
C GLN A 122 22.66 -0.64 6.56
N ALA A 123 23.81 0.05 6.47
CA ALA A 123 24.02 1.40 7.03
C ALA A 123 23.05 2.46 6.50
N ARG A 124 22.56 2.31 5.25
CA ARG A 124 21.57 3.24 4.69
C ARG A 124 20.15 3.03 5.21
N TYR A 125 19.85 1.86 5.77
CA TYR A 125 18.50 1.44 6.14
C TYR A 125 18.18 1.61 7.62
N ALA A 126 19.18 1.89 8.45
CA ALA A 126 18.99 2.07 9.88
C ALA A 126 19.94 3.11 10.45
N ARG A 127 19.50 3.77 11.52
CA ARG A 127 20.32 4.66 12.35
C ARG A 127 20.17 4.26 13.81
N ILE A 128 21.28 4.31 14.54
CA ILE A 128 21.34 3.99 15.97
C ILE A 128 21.50 5.30 16.74
N PHE A 129 20.73 5.44 17.81
CA PHE A 129 20.86 6.51 18.79
C PHE A 129 21.25 5.95 20.15
N VAL A 130 21.97 6.73 20.94
CA VAL A 130 22.30 6.44 22.34
C VAL A 130 21.76 7.55 23.24
N GLU A 131 21.16 7.17 24.36
CA GLU A 131 20.70 8.13 25.36
C GLU A 131 21.88 8.64 26.21
N ARG A 132 22.10 9.96 26.21
CA ARG A 132 23.13 10.66 26.99
C ARG A 132 22.53 11.94 27.57
N GLY A 133 22.58 12.09 28.90
CA GLY A 133 22.02 13.26 29.57
C GLY A 133 20.53 13.48 29.29
N GLY A 134 19.76 12.39 29.17
CA GLY A 134 18.32 12.43 28.87
C GLY A 134 17.97 12.78 27.42
N ARG A 135 18.95 12.76 26.50
CA ARG A 135 18.74 13.03 25.07
C ARG A 135 19.29 11.89 24.22
N TYR A 136 18.61 11.59 23.13
CA TYR A 136 19.10 10.64 22.14
C TYR A 136 20.08 11.32 21.19
N VAL A 137 21.30 10.80 21.11
CA VAL A 137 22.39 11.28 20.25
C VAL A 137 22.63 10.24 19.16
N SER A 138 22.60 10.67 17.90
CA SER A 138 22.89 9.81 16.75
C SER A 138 24.30 9.24 16.82
N LEU A 139 24.42 7.95 16.51
CA LEU A 139 25.67 7.25 16.22
C LEU A 139 25.77 6.89 14.73
N GLY A 140 24.86 7.38 13.89
CA GLY A 140 24.75 6.97 12.49
C GLY A 140 24.54 5.45 12.38
N ALA A 141 25.33 4.81 11.51
CA ALA A 141 25.36 3.36 11.37
C ALA A 141 26.15 2.65 12.50
N GLY A 142 26.81 3.38 13.39
CA GLY A 142 27.51 2.81 14.53
C GLY A 142 28.54 3.74 15.16
N GLY A 143 28.68 3.63 16.48
CA GLY A 143 29.52 4.54 17.25
C GLY A 143 30.02 3.94 18.56
N PRO A 144 30.96 4.63 19.22
CA PRO A 144 31.55 4.17 20.47
C PRO A 144 30.60 4.31 21.66
N LEU A 145 30.70 3.33 22.57
CA LEU A 145 30.13 3.39 23.92
C LEU A 145 31.29 3.43 24.93
N ARG A 146 31.14 4.25 25.97
CA ARG A 146 32.15 4.50 26.99
C ARG A 146 32.13 3.40 28.07
N ALA A 147 33.26 3.20 28.74
CA ALA A 147 33.37 2.19 29.80
C ALA A 147 32.43 2.47 30.99
N ASP A 148 32.21 3.72 31.34
CA ASP A 148 31.22 4.14 32.35
C ASP A 148 29.78 3.86 31.88
N GLU A 149 29.46 4.10 30.60
CA GLU A 149 28.15 3.77 30.03
C GLU A 149 27.87 2.26 30.14
N LEU A 150 28.86 1.40 29.84
CA LEU A 150 28.71 -0.05 30.01
C LEU A 150 28.48 -0.46 31.47
N ARG A 151 29.13 0.21 32.43
CA ARG A 151 28.99 -0.09 33.86
C ARG A 151 27.61 0.27 34.42
N HIS A 152 26.99 1.32 33.91
CA HIS A 152 25.65 1.75 34.32
C HIS A 152 24.52 1.16 33.45
N GLY A 153 24.88 0.59 32.30
CA GLY A 153 23.95 0.15 31.26
C GLY A 153 23.64 1.28 30.27
N VAL A 154 23.31 0.89 29.03
CA VAL A 154 23.09 1.80 27.91
C VAL A 154 21.68 1.64 27.38
N ARG A 155 20.99 2.75 27.18
CA ARG A 155 19.74 2.82 26.43
C ARG A 155 20.05 3.28 25.00
N LEU A 156 19.56 2.49 24.05
CA LEU A 156 19.73 2.71 22.62
C LEU A 156 18.35 2.78 21.98
N ALA A 157 18.27 3.39 20.82
CA ALA A 157 17.09 3.39 19.98
C ALA A 157 17.50 3.25 18.51
N VAL A 158 16.72 2.53 17.72
CA VAL A 158 17.02 2.24 16.31
C VAL A 158 15.82 2.59 15.45
N GLU A 159 15.99 3.44 14.45
CA GLU A 159 14.97 3.70 13.44
C GLU A 159 15.28 2.93 12.14
N GLY A 160 14.23 2.52 11.42
CA GLY A 160 14.33 2.14 10.02
C GLY A 160 14.21 3.37 9.14
N ARG A 161 14.99 3.46 8.07
CA ARG A 161 15.04 4.65 7.20
C ARG A 161 14.32 4.49 5.87
N ASP A 162 13.78 3.31 5.59
CA ASP A 162 13.08 3.00 4.33
C ASP A 162 12.23 1.73 4.49
N VAL A 163 11.32 1.53 3.54
CA VAL A 163 10.58 0.27 3.37
C VAL A 163 11.39 -0.74 2.55
N VAL A 164 10.93 -1.99 2.49
CA VAL A 164 11.55 -3.00 1.61
C VAL A 164 11.16 -2.72 0.16
N ARG A 165 12.02 -2.06 -0.62
CA ARG A 165 11.75 -1.75 -2.04
C ARG A 165 12.02 -2.90 -3.00
N ASP A 166 13.03 -3.71 -2.70
CA ASP A 166 13.44 -4.85 -3.50
C ASP A 166 14.16 -5.84 -2.59
N ARG A 167 13.54 -7.01 -2.35
CA ARG A 167 14.10 -8.06 -1.48
C ARG A 167 15.43 -8.62 -1.99
N ALA A 168 15.72 -8.53 -3.28
CA ALA A 168 17.01 -8.93 -3.83
C ALA A 168 18.14 -7.97 -3.42
N ARG A 169 17.80 -6.69 -3.13
CA ARG A 169 18.76 -5.68 -2.66
C ARG A 169 18.85 -5.63 -1.14
N TRP A 170 17.70 -5.68 -0.46
CA TRP A 170 17.61 -5.71 1.00
C TRP A 170 16.30 -6.36 1.41
N ASP A 171 16.37 -7.40 2.24
CA ASP A 171 15.19 -8.17 2.65
C ASP A 171 14.50 -7.60 3.90
N GLY A 172 14.89 -6.40 4.34
CA GLY A 172 14.36 -5.74 5.53
C GLY A 172 15.11 -6.06 6.84
N ARG A 173 16.14 -6.92 6.84
CA ARG A 173 16.91 -7.26 8.05
C ARG A 173 17.89 -6.15 8.44
N VAL A 174 17.98 -5.89 9.74
CA VAL A 174 18.98 -5.02 10.35
C VAL A 174 19.62 -5.77 11.53
N ASP A 175 20.90 -6.07 11.41
CA ASP A 175 21.69 -6.75 12.44
C ASP A 175 22.46 -5.72 13.26
N VAL A 176 22.00 -5.43 14.48
CA VAL A 176 22.69 -4.50 15.39
C VAL A 176 23.63 -5.32 16.25
N THR A 177 24.93 -4.98 16.21
CA THR A 177 25.98 -5.69 16.94
C THR A 177 26.67 -4.78 17.93
N LEU A 178 26.73 -5.22 19.18
CA LEU A 178 27.57 -4.66 20.24
C LEU A 178 28.87 -5.47 20.29
N THR A 179 30.01 -4.81 20.08
CA THR A 179 31.35 -5.38 20.27
C THR A 179 31.99 -4.71 21.48
N VAL A 180 32.48 -5.50 22.43
CA VAL A 180 33.16 -5.04 23.65
C VAL A 180 34.55 -5.66 23.71
N THR A 181 35.57 -4.83 23.90
CA THR A 181 36.94 -5.25 24.18
C THR A 181 37.28 -4.85 25.60
N ASP A 182 37.52 -5.83 26.47
CA ASP A 182 37.91 -5.60 27.86
C ASP A 182 38.97 -6.62 28.28
N ARG A 183 39.96 -6.17 29.06
CA ARG A 183 41.09 -6.99 29.55
C ARG A 183 41.76 -7.85 28.47
N GLY A 184 41.90 -7.31 27.25
CA GLY A 184 42.53 -7.98 26.11
C GLY A 184 41.65 -8.99 25.36
N ALA A 185 40.38 -9.18 25.78
CA ALA A 185 39.44 -10.06 25.09
C ALA A 185 38.34 -9.25 24.39
N THR A 186 38.06 -9.59 23.14
CA THR A 186 36.92 -9.04 22.37
C THR A 186 35.78 -10.04 22.33
N ARG A 187 34.56 -9.56 22.59
CA ARG A 187 33.31 -10.34 22.56
C ARG A 187 32.22 -9.51 21.88
N ALA A 188 31.24 -10.19 21.29
CA ALA A 188 30.13 -9.54 20.61
C ALA A 188 28.78 -10.15 20.98
N ALA A 189 27.74 -9.32 20.89
CA ALA A 189 26.34 -9.73 20.97
C ALA A 189 25.53 -8.99 19.92
N SER A 190 24.59 -9.69 19.29
CA SER A 190 23.80 -9.14 18.20
C SER A 190 22.31 -9.33 18.43
N VAL A 191 21.53 -8.37 17.98
CA VAL A 191 20.07 -8.47 17.84
C VAL A 191 19.73 -8.26 16.37
N ARG A 192 18.91 -9.16 15.85
CA ARG A 192 18.36 -9.03 14.49
C ARG A 192 16.97 -8.42 14.56
N LEU A 193 16.81 -7.27 13.92
CA LEU A 193 15.53 -6.62 13.70
C LEU A 193 15.08 -6.80 12.25
N ARG A 194 13.79 -6.60 12.00
CA ARG A 194 13.23 -6.55 10.65
C ARG A 194 12.28 -5.38 10.54
N VAL A 195 12.36 -4.62 9.45
CA VAL A 195 11.38 -3.57 9.14
C VAL A 195 10.00 -4.18 8.91
N ALA A 196 8.97 -3.54 9.46
CA ALA A 196 7.58 -3.93 9.25
C ALA A 196 7.24 -3.79 7.76
N PRO A 197 6.61 -4.81 7.14
CA PRO A 197 6.20 -4.75 5.75
C PRO A 197 5.02 -3.78 5.61
N VAL A 198 4.96 -3.07 4.49
CA VAL A 198 3.79 -2.27 4.13
C VAL A 198 2.65 -3.23 3.74
N LEU A 199 1.50 -3.07 4.36
CA LEU A 199 0.27 -3.77 4.02
C LEU A 199 -0.74 -2.77 3.46
N LEU A 200 -1.41 -3.12 2.37
CA LEU A 200 -2.55 -2.38 1.87
C LEU A 200 -3.76 -2.62 2.78
N GLN A 201 -4.57 -1.57 2.93
CA GLN A 201 -5.88 -1.64 3.57
C GLN A 201 -6.91 -2.25 2.61
N HIS A 202 -8.11 -2.60 3.09
CA HIS A 202 -9.19 -3.15 2.24
C HIS A 202 -10.54 -2.51 2.54
N ASP A 203 -11.49 -2.58 1.60
CA ASP A 203 -12.73 -1.77 1.62
C ASP A 203 -13.69 -2.03 2.77
N LEU A 204 -13.65 -3.21 3.37
CA LEU A 204 -14.46 -3.51 4.56
C LEU A 204 -13.95 -2.81 5.82
N GLN A 205 -12.72 -2.30 5.81
CA GLN A 205 -12.22 -1.48 6.90
C GLN A 205 -12.94 -0.12 6.88
N PRO A 206 -13.52 0.33 8.00
CA PRO A 206 -14.25 1.59 8.05
C PRO A 206 -13.38 2.77 7.62
N ALA A 207 -13.88 3.60 6.70
CA ALA A 207 -13.23 4.84 6.34
C ALA A 207 -13.08 5.73 7.59
N ARG A 208 -11.89 6.27 7.81
CA ARG A 208 -11.59 7.22 8.89
C ARG A 208 -11.41 8.61 8.38
N HIS A 209 -10.82 8.76 7.19
CA HIS A 209 -10.74 10.00 6.42
C HIS A 209 -11.07 9.68 4.97
N VAL A 210 -11.86 10.53 4.31
CA VAL A 210 -12.16 10.46 2.87
C VAL A 210 -11.70 11.76 2.27
N PHE A 211 -11.03 11.70 1.12
CA PHE A 211 -10.66 12.89 0.38
C PHE A 211 -11.09 12.78 -1.08
N ALA A 212 -11.56 13.91 -1.62
CA ALA A 212 -12.04 14.02 -2.99
C ALA A 212 -11.50 15.30 -3.61
N ALA A 213 -11.45 15.39 -4.94
CA ALA A 213 -11.06 16.64 -5.58
C ALA A 213 -12.11 17.74 -5.35
N ALA A 214 -11.66 18.98 -5.30
CA ALA A 214 -12.52 20.17 -5.35
C ALA A 214 -12.18 21.01 -6.59
N PRO A 215 -13.12 21.83 -7.09
CA PRO A 215 -12.82 22.84 -8.09
C PRO A 215 -11.69 23.74 -7.62
N GLY A 216 -10.78 24.06 -8.53
CA GLY A 216 -9.74 25.05 -8.32
C GLY A 216 -9.99 26.32 -9.13
N PRO A 217 -9.16 27.35 -8.93
CA PRO A 217 -9.24 28.57 -9.72
C PRO A 217 -8.87 28.31 -11.18
N GLY A 218 -9.23 29.21 -12.10
CA GLY A 218 -8.74 29.19 -13.49
C GLY A 218 -9.32 28.07 -14.37
N THR A 219 -8.63 27.77 -15.47
CA THR A 219 -9.10 26.85 -16.53
C THR A 219 -8.10 25.76 -16.88
N GLY A 220 -7.00 25.64 -16.12
CA GLY A 220 -5.89 24.75 -16.45
C GLY A 220 -6.24 23.27 -16.47
N GLN A 221 -5.43 22.51 -17.19
CA GLN A 221 -5.53 21.07 -17.40
C GLN A 221 -4.15 20.45 -17.16
N PRO A 222 -4.05 19.32 -16.44
CA PRO A 222 -2.77 18.64 -16.25
C PRO A 222 -2.17 18.25 -17.61
N ALA A 223 -0.87 18.50 -17.79
CA ALA A 223 -0.13 18.07 -18.97
C ALA A 223 0.27 16.59 -18.88
N GLU A 224 0.34 16.07 -17.66
CA GLU A 224 0.91 14.76 -17.30
C GLU A 224 -0.12 13.64 -17.24
N VAL A 225 -1.40 13.99 -17.33
CA VAL A 225 -2.52 13.06 -17.21
C VAL A 225 -3.34 13.16 -18.48
N PRO A 226 -3.56 12.05 -19.20
CA PRO A 226 -4.51 12.01 -20.31
C PRO A 226 -5.94 12.14 -19.74
N VAL A 227 -6.37 13.37 -19.50
CA VAL A 227 -7.74 13.67 -19.05
C VAL A 227 -8.63 14.04 -20.24
N SER A 228 -9.92 13.75 -20.11
CA SER A 228 -10.94 14.27 -21.01
C SER A 228 -10.80 15.80 -21.14
N GLY A 229 -10.90 16.32 -22.38
CA GLY A 229 -10.92 17.77 -22.62
C GLY A 229 -12.15 18.46 -22.00
N ARG A 230 -13.14 17.67 -21.56
CA ARG A 230 -14.33 18.15 -20.85
C ARG A 230 -13.93 18.74 -19.50
N ARG A 231 -14.51 19.90 -19.17
CA ARG A 231 -14.41 20.48 -17.83
C ARG A 231 -15.33 19.71 -16.87
N PRO A 232 -14.84 19.21 -15.71
CA PRO A 232 -15.71 18.63 -14.68
C PRO A 232 -16.79 19.61 -14.24
N GLY A 233 -18.04 19.13 -14.18
CA GLY A 233 -19.22 19.92 -13.78
C GLY A 233 -20.00 19.25 -12.66
N GLY A 234 -21.16 19.78 -12.27
CA GLY A 234 -22.02 19.12 -11.27
C GLY A 234 -21.45 19.10 -9.84
N TRP A 235 -20.48 19.98 -9.56
CA TRP A 235 -19.75 20.01 -8.28
C TRP A 235 -20.65 20.00 -7.05
N ASP A 236 -21.67 20.87 -7.00
CA ASP A 236 -22.52 21.00 -5.82
C ASP A 236 -23.32 19.71 -5.56
N ALA A 237 -23.77 19.03 -6.61
CA ALA A 237 -24.48 17.77 -6.51
C ALA A 237 -23.56 16.62 -6.06
N PHE A 238 -22.35 16.54 -6.62
CA PHE A 238 -21.33 15.59 -6.19
C PHE A 238 -20.92 15.79 -4.73
N ALA A 239 -20.49 17.01 -4.38
CA ALA A 239 -20.04 17.31 -3.04
C ALA A 239 -21.19 17.22 -2.01
N GLY A 240 -22.41 17.56 -2.41
CA GLY A 240 -23.61 17.44 -1.57
C GLY A 240 -23.94 15.98 -1.24
N SER A 241 -24.09 15.16 -2.28
CA SER A 241 -24.42 13.74 -2.14
C SER A 241 -23.31 12.92 -1.46
N LEU A 242 -22.03 13.22 -1.70
CA LEU A 242 -20.92 12.61 -0.97
C LEU A 242 -20.91 12.99 0.51
N ARG A 243 -21.23 14.24 0.86
CA ARG A 243 -21.36 14.66 2.27
C ARG A 243 -22.51 13.95 2.96
N GLU A 244 -23.62 13.77 2.26
CA GLU A 244 -24.78 13.02 2.75
C GLU A 244 -24.42 11.55 3.00
N ALA A 245 -23.85 10.87 2.01
CA ALA A 245 -23.39 9.49 2.14
C ALA A 245 -22.44 9.32 3.35
N ALA A 246 -21.44 10.21 3.49
CA ALA A 246 -20.52 10.21 4.61
C ALA A 246 -21.22 10.42 5.96
N ARG A 247 -22.12 11.41 6.05
CA ARG A 247 -22.87 11.69 7.28
C ARG A 247 -23.73 10.51 7.70
N ASP A 248 -24.45 9.92 6.75
CA ASP A 248 -25.40 8.84 7.01
C ASP A 248 -24.71 7.51 7.32
N SER A 249 -23.45 7.33 6.88
CA SER A 249 -22.58 6.23 7.31
C SER A 249 -21.90 6.46 8.67
N GLY A 250 -22.11 7.62 9.31
CA GLY A 250 -21.49 7.98 10.58
C GLY A 250 -20.04 8.51 10.47
N LEU A 251 -19.57 8.85 9.27
CA LEU A 251 -18.27 9.51 9.10
C LEU A 251 -18.37 10.97 9.58
N PRO A 252 -17.52 11.43 10.52
CA PRO A 252 -17.57 12.82 10.97
C PRO A 252 -17.31 13.79 9.82
N ALA A 253 -18.03 14.92 9.76
CA ALA A 253 -17.88 15.90 8.69
C ALA A 253 -16.43 16.37 8.46
N ARG A 254 -15.64 16.53 9.53
CA ARG A 254 -14.21 16.92 9.47
C ARG A 254 -13.30 15.87 8.81
N ALA A 255 -13.77 14.63 8.69
CA ALA A 255 -13.04 13.52 8.10
C ALA A 255 -13.25 13.42 6.58
N LEU A 256 -14.25 14.11 6.01
CA LEU A 256 -14.38 14.28 4.57
C LEU A 256 -13.71 15.60 4.17
N ARG A 257 -12.70 15.54 3.31
CA ARG A 257 -11.95 16.70 2.83
C ARG A 257 -12.03 16.82 1.31
N PHE A 258 -12.29 18.03 0.84
CA PHE A 258 -12.21 18.34 -0.59
C PHE A 258 -10.91 19.10 -0.87
N GLN A 259 -10.07 18.56 -1.75
CA GLN A 259 -8.74 19.07 -2.05
C GLN A 259 -8.75 19.78 -3.40
N PRO A 260 -8.63 21.12 -3.43
CA PRO A 260 -8.51 21.85 -4.68
C PRO A 260 -7.11 21.64 -5.29
N GLY A 261 -7.08 21.54 -6.62
CA GLY A 261 -5.85 21.72 -7.39
C GLY A 261 -5.51 23.21 -7.58
N THR A 262 -4.47 23.48 -8.36
CA THR A 262 -4.05 24.87 -8.67
C THR A 262 -4.72 25.38 -9.96
N ALA A 263 -4.46 26.64 -10.30
CA ALA A 263 -4.96 27.23 -11.54
C ALA A 263 -4.52 26.49 -12.81
N GLU A 264 -3.40 25.76 -12.74
CA GLU A 264 -2.80 25.07 -13.88
C GLU A 264 -3.37 23.67 -14.13
N TRP A 265 -3.87 22.98 -13.10
CA TRP A 265 -4.23 21.57 -13.23
C TRP A 265 -5.47 21.13 -12.43
N TRP A 266 -6.28 22.05 -11.89
CA TRP A 266 -7.42 21.68 -11.04
C TRP A 266 -8.43 20.71 -11.66
N ARG A 267 -8.49 20.58 -12.99
CA ARG A 267 -9.32 19.58 -13.69
C ARG A 267 -8.89 18.14 -13.42
N ASP A 268 -7.74 17.93 -12.78
CA ASP A 268 -7.35 16.64 -12.25
C ASP A 268 -8.20 16.28 -11.00
N VAL A 269 -9.26 15.52 -11.23
CA VAL A 269 -10.24 15.13 -10.20
C VAL A 269 -9.98 13.75 -9.58
N TRP A 270 -9.00 12.99 -10.07
CA TRP A 270 -8.84 11.57 -9.74
C TRP A 270 -7.99 11.38 -8.47
N ARG A 271 -8.63 11.36 -7.30
CA ARG A 271 -7.94 11.21 -6.00
C ARG A 271 -7.60 9.77 -5.65
N GLN A 272 -8.29 8.78 -6.22
CA GLN A 272 -7.86 7.38 -6.08
C GLN A 272 -6.47 7.23 -6.69
N ASP A 273 -6.27 7.83 -7.86
CA ASP A 273 -5.13 7.57 -8.72
C ASP A 273 -3.79 8.19 -8.29
N ILE A 274 -3.75 8.98 -7.22
CA ILE A 274 -2.51 9.65 -6.76
C ILE A 274 -1.74 8.85 -5.71
N ALA A 275 -2.39 7.93 -4.99
CA ALA A 275 -1.73 7.07 -4.02
C ALA A 275 -2.61 5.89 -3.59
N GLU A 276 -1.95 4.77 -3.32
CA GLU A 276 -2.59 3.64 -2.65
C GLU A 276 -2.26 3.68 -1.14
N PRO A 277 -3.27 3.78 -0.24
CA PRO A 277 -3.02 3.83 1.19
C PRO A 277 -2.67 2.46 1.79
N GLY A 278 -1.50 2.38 2.40
CA GLY A 278 -1.06 1.24 3.21
C GLY A 278 -0.77 1.63 4.65
N TYR A 279 -0.26 0.66 5.40
CA TYR A 279 0.17 0.82 6.77
C TYR A 279 1.30 -0.15 7.13
N VAL A 280 2.06 0.19 8.15
CA VAL A 280 3.09 -0.64 8.77
C VAL A 280 2.78 -0.73 10.26
N THR A 281 2.97 -1.91 10.85
CA THR A 281 2.72 -2.11 12.28
C THR A 281 3.88 -2.86 12.91
N LYS A 282 4.46 -2.30 13.99
CA LYS A 282 5.35 -3.03 14.91
C LYS A 282 4.62 -3.33 16.22
N ARG A 283 5.07 -4.38 16.91
CA ARG A 283 4.71 -4.60 18.32
C ARG A 283 5.71 -3.88 19.21
N THR A 284 5.23 -3.28 20.29
CA THR A 284 6.02 -2.71 21.37
C THR A 284 5.54 -3.31 22.70
N PRO A 285 6.28 -3.13 23.81
CA PRO A 285 5.79 -3.54 25.13
C PRO A 285 4.45 -2.92 25.52
N GLU A 286 4.15 -1.72 25.02
CA GLU A 286 2.95 -0.92 25.32
C GLU A 286 1.77 -1.26 24.39
N GLY A 287 2.00 -2.02 23.32
CA GLY A 287 0.95 -2.44 22.38
C GLY A 287 1.42 -2.51 20.93
N ARG A 288 0.61 -1.97 20.03
CA ARG A 288 0.93 -1.86 18.60
C ARG A 288 1.22 -0.40 18.29
N ARG A 289 2.26 -0.17 17.50
CA ARG A 289 2.52 1.12 16.88
C ARG A 289 2.32 0.96 15.38
N THR A 290 1.40 1.74 14.83
CA THR A 290 1.01 1.70 13.42
C THR A 290 1.21 3.06 12.79
N MET A 291 1.85 3.08 11.63
CA MET A 291 2.04 4.27 10.79
C MET A 291 1.38 4.04 9.44
N ARG A 292 0.74 5.07 8.88
CA ARG A 292 0.24 5.06 7.51
C ARG A 292 1.38 5.25 6.54
N ILE A 293 1.31 4.53 5.43
CA ILE A 293 2.23 4.68 4.33
C ILE A 293 1.41 4.91 3.07
N LEU A 294 1.45 6.12 2.51
CA LEU A 294 0.81 6.42 1.25
C LEU A 294 1.79 6.09 0.12
N LEU A 295 1.47 5.08 -0.69
CA LEU A 295 2.27 4.69 -1.84
C LEU A 295 1.89 5.59 -3.02
N ARG A 296 2.67 6.65 -3.25
CA ARG A 296 2.42 7.59 -4.36
C ARG A 296 2.48 6.85 -5.69
N SER A 297 1.54 7.15 -6.57
CA SER A 297 1.47 6.52 -7.90
C SER A 297 2.75 6.75 -8.72
N PRO A 298 3.25 5.74 -9.46
CA PRO A 298 4.48 5.82 -10.25
C PRO A 298 4.29 6.48 -11.62
N ASN A 299 3.23 7.28 -11.83
CA ASN A 299 2.96 7.95 -13.11
C ASN A 299 4.10 8.93 -13.43
N HIS A 300 4.82 8.66 -14.51
CA HIS A 300 5.95 9.48 -14.95
C HIS A 300 5.65 10.07 -16.32
N TRP A 301 5.75 11.39 -16.39
CA TRP A 301 5.52 12.13 -17.62
C TRP A 301 6.82 12.78 -18.09
N THR A 302 6.96 12.87 -19.40
CA THR A 302 8.04 13.60 -20.05
C THR A 302 7.44 14.48 -21.15
N SER A 303 7.93 15.71 -21.27
CA SER A 303 7.49 16.64 -22.30
C SER A 303 7.80 16.10 -23.70
N ALA A 304 7.03 16.53 -24.70
CA ALA A 304 7.21 16.09 -26.09
C ALA A 304 8.61 16.40 -26.65
N ASP A 305 9.28 17.43 -26.15
CA ASP A 305 10.65 17.79 -26.53
C ASP A 305 11.74 17.12 -25.67
N GLY A 306 11.35 16.30 -24.69
CA GLY A 306 12.26 15.56 -23.81
C GLY A 306 13.02 16.42 -22.80
N ARG A 307 12.65 17.69 -22.63
CA ARG A 307 13.38 18.64 -21.77
C ARG A 307 12.87 18.75 -20.34
N ALA A 308 11.65 18.29 -20.08
CA ALA A 308 11.06 18.29 -18.75
C ALA A 308 10.47 16.92 -18.44
N ASP A 309 10.60 16.50 -17.19
CA ASP A 309 9.96 15.32 -16.66
C ASP A 309 9.40 15.62 -15.27
N SER A 310 8.37 14.87 -14.88
CA SER A 310 7.73 15.02 -13.58
C SER A 310 6.96 13.76 -13.25
N LEU A 311 6.82 13.46 -11.97
CA LEU A 311 5.67 12.65 -11.56
C LEU A 311 4.42 13.53 -11.59
N ARG A 312 3.24 12.90 -11.64
CA ARG A 312 1.95 13.60 -11.62
C ARG A 312 1.88 14.62 -10.47
N ARG A 313 1.65 15.90 -10.79
CA ARG A 313 1.62 17.01 -9.82
C ARG A 313 0.56 16.86 -8.74
N ALA A 314 -0.60 16.28 -9.04
CA ALA A 314 -1.64 16.02 -8.04
C ALA A 314 -1.16 15.11 -6.88
N GLY A 315 -0.16 14.24 -7.11
CA GLY A 315 0.49 13.46 -6.04
C GLY A 315 1.22 14.31 -5.00
N ARG A 316 1.51 15.59 -5.29
CA ARG A 316 2.12 16.51 -4.32
C ARG A 316 1.16 16.95 -3.22
N LEU A 317 -0.14 16.74 -3.42
CA LEU A 317 -1.16 16.95 -2.40
C LEU A 317 -0.99 16.03 -1.19
N LEU A 318 -0.39 14.85 -1.38
CA LEU A 318 -0.05 13.95 -0.27
C LEU A 318 0.89 14.65 0.72
N PHE A 319 1.94 15.30 0.21
CA PHE A 319 2.91 16.03 1.03
C PHE A 319 2.35 17.30 1.66
N ARG A 320 1.42 17.98 0.98
CA ARG A 320 0.79 19.22 1.47
C ARG A 320 -0.26 18.94 2.54
N ASP A 321 -1.13 17.96 2.31
CA ASP A 321 -2.38 17.80 3.05
C ASP A 321 -2.40 16.60 4.00
N LEU A 322 -1.60 15.56 3.73
CA LEU A 322 -1.68 14.27 4.43
C LEU A 322 -0.41 13.93 5.22
N ARG A 323 0.78 14.33 4.78
CA ARG A 323 2.03 14.15 5.54
C ARG A 323 1.93 14.83 6.90
N GLY A 324 2.47 14.17 7.91
CA GLY A 324 2.54 14.65 9.28
C GLY A 324 2.66 13.47 10.24
N PRO A 325 2.35 13.67 11.53
CA PRO A 325 2.43 12.62 12.54
C PRO A 325 1.69 11.34 12.13
N GLY A 326 2.40 10.22 12.12
CA GLY A 326 1.88 8.89 11.79
C GLY A 326 1.56 8.66 10.31
N VAL A 327 1.97 9.54 9.39
CA VAL A 327 1.73 9.41 7.94
C VAL A 327 3.01 9.63 7.14
N GLY A 328 3.62 8.54 6.70
CA GLY A 328 4.71 8.52 5.74
C GLY A 328 4.26 8.42 4.29
N ILE A 329 5.10 8.88 3.37
CA ILE A 329 4.86 8.81 1.92
C ILE A 329 6.03 8.10 1.25
N VAL A 330 5.72 7.09 0.45
CA VAL A 330 6.71 6.31 -0.29
C VAL A 330 6.50 6.51 -1.79
N GLN A 331 7.58 6.85 -2.48
CA GLN A 331 7.63 7.02 -3.93
C GLN A 331 8.59 6.00 -4.52
N GLN A 332 8.12 5.17 -5.45
CA GLN A 332 8.91 4.13 -6.13
C GLN A 332 8.52 4.10 -7.61
N TYR A 333 9.46 4.33 -8.51
CA TYR A 333 9.24 4.32 -9.95
C TYR A 333 10.55 4.05 -10.69
N THR A 334 10.47 3.76 -11.98
CA THR A 334 11.61 3.74 -12.90
C THR A 334 11.32 4.61 -14.11
N THR A 335 12.32 5.36 -14.55
CA THR A 335 12.25 6.11 -15.83
C THR A 335 12.48 5.21 -17.04
N ARG A 336 12.99 3.98 -16.83
CA ARG A 336 13.15 2.97 -17.87
C ARG A 336 11.81 2.25 -18.07
N ARG A 337 11.03 2.70 -19.05
CA ARG A 337 9.76 2.12 -19.48
C ARG A 337 10.00 1.15 -20.63
N ASP A 338 9.62 -0.11 -20.48
CA ASP A 338 9.55 -1.03 -21.61
C ASP A 338 8.25 -0.78 -22.41
N ALA A 339 8.13 -1.39 -23.59
CA ALA A 339 7.02 -1.14 -24.51
C ALA A 339 5.64 -1.57 -23.99
N GLY A 340 5.58 -2.44 -22.97
CA GLY A 340 4.33 -2.85 -22.34
C GLY A 340 3.94 -1.99 -21.14
N VAL A 341 4.81 -1.09 -20.67
CA VAL A 341 4.44 -0.20 -19.56
C VAL A 341 3.44 0.85 -20.03
N ASP A 342 2.24 0.82 -19.46
CA ASP A 342 1.19 1.80 -19.71
C ASP A 342 1.05 2.73 -18.49
N GLU A 343 1.21 4.03 -18.71
CA GLU A 343 1.05 5.04 -17.66
C GLU A 343 -0.38 5.08 -17.10
N LEU A 344 -1.40 4.65 -17.84
CA LEU A 344 -2.75 4.50 -17.30
C LEU A 344 -2.80 3.43 -16.21
N LEU A 345 -2.02 2.34 -16.33
CA LEU A 345 -1.99 1.27 -15.33
C LEU A 345 -1.16 1.63 -14.09
N ASN A 346 -0.40 2.73 -14.14
CA ASN A 346 0.32 3.29 -12.98
C ASN A 346 -0.58 4.11 -12.06
N PHE A 347 -1.80 4.45 -12.51
CA PHE A 347 -2.80 5.03 -11.62
C PHE A 347 -3.27 3.99 -10.59
N THR A 348 -3.51 4.46 -9.37
CA THR A 348 -3.79 3.59 -8.22
C THR A 348 -5.23 3.08 -8.13
N GLY A 349 -6.17 3.53 -8.99
CA GLY A 349 -7.42 2.80 -9.24
C GLY A 349 -7.20 1.40 -9.84
N ASN A 350 -6.03 1.17 -10.45
CA ASN A 350 -5.60 -0.16 -10.87
C ASN A 350 -5.01 -1.01 -9.71
N LEU A 351 -4.97 -0.53 -8.48
CA LEU A 351 -4.34 -1.23 -7.35
C LEU A 351 -5.28 -1.33 -6.16
N GLU A 352 -5.83 -2.53 -5.94
CA GLU A 352 -6.81 -2.81 -4.91
C GLU A 352 -6.33 -3.89 -3.93
N SER A 353 -7.11 -4.15 -2.87
CA SER A 353 -6.83 -5.21 -1.90
C SER A 353 -8.04 -6.08 -1.58
N LEU A 354 -7.89 -7.39 -1.79
CA LEU A 354 -8.82 -8.39 -1.30
C LEU A 354 -8.66 -8.54 0.23
N PRO A 355 -9.75 -8.61 1.01
CA PRO A 355 -9.68 -8.85 2.45
C PRO A 355 -9.08 -10.22 2.79
N PRO A 356 -8.77 -10.48 4.08
CA PRO A 356 -8.33 -11.81 4.51
C PRO A 356 -9.30 -12.95 4.12
N TYR A 357 -8.72 -14.09 3.74
CA TYR A 357 -9.43 -15.33 3.45
C TYR A 357 -8.51 -16.54 3.69
N PRO A 358 -9.01 -17.80 3.74
CA PRO A 358 -8.19 -18.97 4.05
C PRO A 358 -6.91 -19.05 3.20
N GLY A 359 -5.75 -19.23 3.86
CA GLY A 359 -4.42 -19.22 3.21
C GLY A 359 -3.79 -17.83 3.07
N HIS A 360 -4.58 -16.76 3.13
CA HIS A 360 -4.13 -15.37 2.95
C HIS A 360 -4.63 -14.47 4.10
N PRO A 361 -4.03 -14.55 5.30
CA PRO A 361 -4.52 -13.88 6.50
C PRO A 361 -4.39 -12.35 6.48
N GLN A 362 -3.63 -11.79 5.55
CA GLN A 362 -3.54 -10.34 5.31
C GLN A 362 -4.25 -9.92 4.01
N GLY A 363 -4.98 -10.86 3.38
CA GLY A 363 -5.53 -10.64 2.06
C GLY A 363 -4.47 -10.71 0.96
N ARG A 364 -4.82 -10.18 -0.21
CA ARG A 364 -3.97 -10.14 -1.40
C ARG A 364 -4.14 -8.82 -2.13
N ILE A 365 -3.07 -8.35 -2.75
CA ILE A 365 -3.11 -7.21 -3.67
C ILE A 365 -3.81 -7.66 -4.96
N LEU A 366 -4.61 -6.81 -5.57
CA LEU A 366 -5.28 -7.04 -6.85
C LEU A 366 -4.91 -5.91 -7.81
N TYR A 367 -4.43 -6.22 -9.02
CA TYR A 367 -4.19 -5.19 -10.02
C TYR A 367 -4.34 -5.70 -11.46
N GLY A 368 -4.56 -4.80 -12.40
CA GLY A 368 -4.70 -5.09 -13.82
C GLY A 368 -3.34 -5.15 -14.51
N SER A 369 -3.08 -6.24 -15.25
CA SER A 369 -1.83 -6.42 -16.01
C SER A 369 -1.91 -7.60 -16.98
N THR A 370 -1.34 -7.42 -18.18
CA THR A 370 -0.96 -8.46 -19.13
C THR A 370 0.52 -8.32 -19.49
N PRO A 371 1.16 -9.28 -20.19
CA PRO A 371 2.53 -9.11 -20.68
C PRO A 371 2.70 -7.93 -21.65
N GLU A 372 1.66 -7.55 -22.37
CA GLU A 372 1.66 -6.48 -23.37
C GLU A 372 1.21 -5.11 -22.81
N ARG A 373 0.60 -5.10 -21.61
CA ARG A 373 0.09 -3.90 -20.95
C ARG A 373 0.17 -4.06 -19.43
N HIS A 374 1.17 -3.45 -18.79
CA HIS A 374 1.45 -3.61 -17.36
C HIS A 374 1.85 -2.29 -16.67
N PRO A 375 1.71 -2.22 -15.33
CA PRO A 375 2.23 -1.10 -14.55
C PRO A 375 3.76 -1.14 -14.41
N ASP A 376 4.32 -0.09 -13.81
CA ASP A 376 5.74 0.07 -13.48
C ASP A 376 6.30 -1.17 -12.75
N PRO A 377 7.28 -1.88 -13.34
CA PRO A 377 7.81 -3.10 -12.76
C PRO A 377 8.56 -2.87 -11.45
N SER A 378 9.13 -1.68 -11.22
CA SER A 378 9.79 -1.32 -9.98
C SER A 378 8.79 -1.12 -8.84
N PHE A 379 7.62 -0.54 -9.14
CA PHE A 379 6.53 -0.38 -8.18
C PHE A 379 5.92 -1.74 -7.82
N VAL A 380 5.65 -2.59 -8.81
CA VAL A 380 5.21 -3.98 -8.60
C VAL A 380 6.22 -4.79 -7.79
N THR A 381 7.51 -4.61 -8.06
CA THR A 381 8.59 -5.27 -7.30
C THR A 381 8.58 -4.86 -5.83
N MET A 382 8.34 -3.59 -5.52
CA MET A 382 8.19 -3.12 -4.14
C MET A 382 6.97 -3.76 -3.45
N LEU A 383 5.82 -3.83 -4.12
CA LEU A 383 4.62 -4.47 -3.56
C LEU A 383 4.88 -5.95 -3.24
N ARG A 384 5.45 -6.70 -4.21
CA ARG A 384 5.83 -8.11 -4.02
C ARG A 384 6.88 -8.28 -2.92
N SER A 385 7.78 -7.31 -2.77
CA SER A 385 8.83 -7.30 -1.75
C SER A 385 8.31 -7.10 -0.33
N GLN A 386 7.04 -6.75 -0.13
CA GLN A 386 6.43 -6.79 1.21
C GLN A 386 6.12 -8.23 1.64
N GLY A 387 5.82 -9.11 0.67
CA GLY A 387 5.65 -10.57 0.80
C GLY A 387 4.68 -11.02 1.90
N LYS A 388 3.64 -10.23 2.14
CA LYS A 388 2.52 -10.55 3.04
C LYS A 388 1.16 -10.57 2.34
N GLN A 389 1.03 -9.81 1.25
CA GLN A 389 -0.14 -9.80 0.39
C GLN A 389 0.31 -10.14 -1.03
N GLU A 390 0.46 -11.42 -1.31
CA GLU A 390 0.86 -11.90 -2.64
C GLU A 390 -0.12 -11.36 -3.70
N PRO A 391 0.35 -10.67 -4.75
CA PRO A 391 -0.57 -10.07 -5.71
C PRO A 391 -1.32 -11.09 -6.57
N LEU A 392 -2.50 -10.71 -7.04
CA LEU A 392 -3.32 -11.38 -8.04
C LEU A 392 -3.53 -10.40 -9.21
N THR A 393 -3.36 -10.88 -10.44
CA THR A 393 -3.48 -10.03 -11.64
C THR A 393 -4.75 -10.35 -12.42
N LEU A 394 -5.43 -9.32 -12.93
CA LEU A 394 -6.56 -9.43 -13.83
C LEU A 394 -6.18 -8.88 -15.21
N ASP A 395 -6.77 -9.44 -16.27
CA ASP A 395 -6.70 -8.82 -17.59
C ASP A 395 -7.68 -7.64 -17.65
N THR A 396 -7.14 -6.43 -17.64
CA THR A 396 -7.86 -5.16 -17.82
C THR A 396 -7.46 -4.48 -19.14
N SER A 397 -6.72 -5.17 -20.02
CA SER A 397 -6.21 -4.60 -21.28
C SER A 397 -7.31 -4.18 -22.26
N TRP A 398 -8.51 -4.74 -22.08
CA TRP A 398 -9.73 -4.47 -22.84
C TRP A 398 -10.42 -3.15 -22.46
N LEU A 399 -10.15 -2.59 -21.27
CA LEU A 399 -10.69 -1.31 -20.80
C LEU A 399 -9.81 -0.14 -21.24
N LEU A 400 -10.42 0.97 -21.66
CA LEU A 400 -9.71 2.16 -22.10
C LEU A 400 -8.80 2.70 -21.01
N VAL A 401 -9.33 2.85 -19.80
CA VAL A 401 -8.56 3.27 -18.62
C VAL A 401 -7.71 2.09 -18.13
N GLY A 402 -8.31 0.93 -17.87
CA GLY A 402 -7.56 -0.31 -17.64
C GLY A 402 -7.46 -0.73 -16.18
N HIS A 403 -8.36 -0.25 -15.32
CA HIS A 403 -8.28 -0.45 -13.89
C HIS A 403 -9.16 -1.61 -13.43
N VAL A 404 -8.86 -2.15 -12.24
CA VAL A 404 -9.64 -3.24 -11.64
C VAL A 404 -10.89 -2.72 -10.92
N ASP A 405 -10.87 -1.48 -10.42
CA ASP A 405 -12.01 -0.83 -9.77
C ASP A 405 -13.20 -0.60 -10.72
N GLU A 406 -12.95 -0.52 -12.03
CA GLU A 406 -13.97 -0.43 -13.08
C GLU A 406 -14.91 -1.65 -13.15
N THR A 407 -14.47 -2.81 -12.65
CA THR A 407 -15.21 -4.07 -12.85
C THR A 407 -15.55 -4.82 -11.59
N VAL A 408 -14.81 -4.64 -10.48
CA VAL A 408 -15.03 -5.40 -9.25
C VAL A 408 -14.83 -4.53 -8.01
N HIS A 409 -15.63 -4.81 -6.98
CA HIS A 409 -15.55 -4.15 -5.68
C HIS A 409 -15.79 -5.13 -4.54
N VAL A 410 -15.09 -4.96 -3.44
CA VAL A 410 -15.28 -5.79 -2.26
C VAL A 410 -16.46 -5.30 -1.45
N VAL A 411 -17.44 -6.17 -1.21
CA VAL A 411 -18.61 -5.88 -0.37
C VAL A 411 -18.78 -6.93 0.71
N ARG A 412 -19.43 -6.56 1.81
CA ARG A 412 -19.78 -7.52 2.86
C ARG A 412 -20.73 -8.58 2.29
N ALA A 413 -20.59 -9.80 2.78
CA ALA A 413 -21.56 -10.88 2.59
C ALA A 413 -21.76 -11.65 3.89
N ASP A 414 -22.92 -12.27 4.03
CA ASP A 414 -23.22 -13.14 5.18
C ASP A 414 -22.75 -14.57 4.92
N ASN A 415 -21.43 -14.75 4.88
CA ASN A 415 -20.78 -16.04 4.67
C ASN A 415 -19.55 -16.17 5.59
N ALA A 416 -18.90 -17.34 5.58
CA ALA A 416 -17.74 -17.60 6.45
C ALA A 416 -16.53 -16.68 6.20
N ARG A 417 -16.41 -16.08 5.01
CA ARG A 417 -15.38 -15.07 4.71
C ARG A 417 -15.78 -13.68 5.23
N GLY A 418 -17.07 -13.42 5.41
CA GLY A 418 -17.63 -12.11 5.76
C GLY A 418 -17.72 -11.15 4.57
N TRP A 419 -17.39 -11.61 3.35
CA TRP A 419 -17.31 -10.78 2.15
C TRP A 419 -17.53 -11.56 0.86
N THR A 420 -17.88 -10.81 -0.19
CA THR A 420 -17.98 -11.27 -1.59
C THR A 420 -17.57 -10.12 -2.51
N LEU A 421 -17.67 -10.34 -3.82
CA LEU A 421 -17.41 -9.32 -4.83
C LEU A 421 -18.72 -8.85 -5.45
N ALA A 422 -18.91 -7.52 -5.44
CA ALA A 422 -19.77 -6.87 -6.40
C ALA A 422 -19.02 -6.73 -7.72
N TYR A 423 -19.69 -6.94 -8.85
CA TYR A 423 -19.05 -6.86 -10.15
C TYR A 423 -19.96 -6.25 -11.21
N SER A 424 -19.35 -5.58 -12.17
CA SER A 424 -19.97 -5.01 -13.36
C SER A 424 -20.58 -6.10 -14.26
N ASP A 425 -21.89 -6.10 -14.47
CA ASP A 425 -22.61 -7.11 -15.27
C ASP A 425 -23.41 -6.49 -16.43
N PRO A 426 -22.84 -6.52 -17.66
CA PRO A 426 -23.50 -6.01 -18.86
C PRO A 426 -24.73 -6.82 -19.28
N ARG A 427 -24.75 -8.12 -18.96
CA ARG A 427 -25.88 -8.98 -19.31
C ARG A 427 -27.10 -8.62 -18.47
N LEU A 428 -26.88 -8.32 -17.18
CA LEU A 428 -27.93 -7.85 -16.29
C LEU A 428 -28.55 -6.53 -16.77
N ALA A 429 -27.72 -5.57 -17.21
CA ALA A 429 -28.19 -4.31 -17.78
C ALA A 429 -29.06 -4.54 -19.03
N LEU A 430 -28.57 -5.33 -20.00
CA LEU A 430 -29.33 -5.66 -21.20
C LEU A 430 -30.65 -6.39 -20.89
N ASP A 431 -30.66 -7.29 -19.90
CA ASP A 431 -31.88 -7.99 -19.50
C ASP A 431 -32.92 -7.06 -18.88
N LEU A 432 -32.50 -6.05 -18.11
CA LEU A 432 -33.37 -4.98 -17.62
C LEU A 432 -33.97 -4.18 -18.79
N LEU A 433 -33.15 -3.82 -19.79
CA LEU A 433 -33.63 -3.13 -21.00
C LEU A 433 -34.64 -3.99 -21.80
N ARG A 434 -34.36 -5.28 -22.00
CA ARG A 434 -35.28 -6.20 -22.69
C ARG A 434 -36.60 -6.38 -21.94
N ARG A 435 -36.59 -6.31 -20.60
CA ARG A 435 -37.81 -6.33 -19.80
C ARG A 435 -38.62 -5.05 -19.99
N ALA A 436 -37.96 -3.89 -19.96
CA ALA A 436 -38.61 -2.60 -20.24
C ALA A 436 -39.25 -2.56 -21.63
N HIS A 437 -38.50 -2.97 -22.67
CA HIS A 437 -39.03 -3.09 -24.04
C HIS A 437 -40.29 -3.95 -24.10
N ARG A 438 -40.26 -5.16 -23.51
CA ARG A 438 -41.42 -6.07 -23.48
C ARG A 438 -42.62 -5.52 -22.69
N ALA A 439 -42.39 -4.60 -21.77
CA ALA A 439 -43.44 -3.91 -21.03
C ALA A 439 -44.02 -2.69 -21.79
N GLY A 440 -43.60 -2.43 -23.04
CA GLY A 440 -44.03 -1.28 -23.82
C GLY A 440 -43.25 0.01 -23.52
N GLU A 441 -42.16 -0.08 -22.75
CA GLU A 441 -41.37 1.06 -22.27
C GLU A 441 -40.09 1.28 -23.10
N GLY A 442 -40.08 0.81 -24.36
CA GLY A 442 -38.95 0.92 -25.29
C GLY A 442 -38.53 2.37 -25.60
N GLY A 443 -39.44 3.33 -25.41
CA GLY A 443 -39.20 4.76 -25.59
C GLY A 443 -38.51 5.47 -24.43
N GLN A 444 -38.35 4.84 -23.27
CA GLN A 444 -37.68 5.45 -22.11
C GLN A 444 -36.22 5.74 -22.43
N ARG A 445 -35.75 6.93 -22.05
CA ARG A 445 -34.37 7.36 -22.31
C ARG A 445 -33.44 7.00 -21.17
N LEU A 446 -32.24 6.53 -21.51
CA LEU A 446 -31.10 6.56 -20.60
C LEU A 446 -30.64 8.00 -20.42
N PHE A 447 -30.12 8.33 -19.24
CA PHE A 447 -29.49 9.62 -18.93
C PHE A 447 -30.41 10.84 -19.10
N ALA A 448 -31.73 10.63 -18.98
CA ALA A 448 -32.73 11.66 -19.26
C ALA A 448 -32.50 12.93 -18.42
N ASP A 449 -32.08 12.77 -17.17
CA ASP A 449 -31.89 13.80 -16.15
C ASP A 449 -30.45 14.31 -16.00
N THR A 450 -29.54 13.96 -16.91
CA THR A 450 -28.12 14.37 -16.84
C THR A 450 -27.73 15.38 -17.93
N ASP A 451 -26.46 15.79 -17.96
CA ASP A 451 -25.87 16.62 -19.03
C ASP A 451 -25.24 15.80 -20.16
N ALA A 452 -25.56 14.50 -20.27
CA ALA A 452 -25.15 13.66 -21.39
C ALA A 452 -25.61 14.26 -22.74
N ARG A 453 -24.73 14.23 -23.75
CA ARG A 453 -25.08 14.63 -25.12
C ARG A 453 -25.99 13.61 -25.78
N ASP A 454 -25.62 12.35 -25.70
CA ASP A 454 -26.39 11.24 -26.25
C ASP A 454 -27.26 10.61 -25.16
N LYS A 455 -28.57 10.56 -25.42
CA LYS A 455 -29.58 10.03 -24.49
C LYS A 455 -30.45 8.98 -25.20
N PRO A 456 -29.88 7.81 -25.54
CA PRO A 456 -30.58 6.80 -26.33
C PRO A 456 -31.81 6.29 -25.60
N THR A 457 -32.84 5.90 -26.35
CA THR A 457 -33.95 5.13 -25.79
C THR A 457 -33.52 3.69 -25.50
N VAL A 458 -34.31 2.98 -24.69
CA VAL A 458 -34.17 1.54 -24.45
C VAL A 458 -34.05 0.78 -25.77
N ASP A 459 -34.94 1.05 -26.74
CA ASP A 459 -34.92 0.37 -28.04
C ASP A 459 -33.66 0.72 -28.84
N GLN A 460 -33.24 1.99 -28.86
CA GLN A 460 -32.01 2.40 -29.54
C GLN A 460 -30.77 1.72 -28.96
N MET A 461 -30.72 1.53 -27.63
CA MET A 461 -29.61 0.85 -26.97
C MET A 461 -29.61 -0.66 -27.25
N LEU A 462 -30.79 -1.30 -27.26
CA LEU A 462 -30.92 -2.70 -27.69
C LEU A 462 -30.53 -2.90 -29.15
N ASP A 463 -30.84 -1.94 -30.02
CA ASP A 463 -30.48 -1.93 -31.44
C ASP A 463 -28.98 -1.71 -31.65
N TYR A 464 -28.36 -0.85 -30.85
CA TYR A 464 -26.90 -0.70 -30.80
C TYR A 464 -26.24 -2.03 -30.46
N GLU A 465 -26.65 -2.67 -29.35
CA GLU A 465 -26.04 -3.94 -28.92
C GLU A 465 -26.20 -5.04 -29.97
N ARG A 466 -27.34 -5.12 -30.66
CA ARG A 466 -27.53 -6.10 -31.75
C ARG A 466 -26.56 -5.89 -32.91
N ARG A 467 -26.11 -4.66 -33.15
CA ARG A 467 -25.18 -4.34 -34.25
C ARG A 467 -23.72 -4.47 -33.85
N THR A 468 -23.36 -4.10 -32.62
CA THR A 468 -21.95 -4.02 -32.18
C THR A 468 -21.51 -5.23 -31.37
N GLY A 469 -22.38 -5.77 -30.51
CA GLY A 469 -22.03 -6.83 -29.56
C GLY A 469 -21.05 -6.40 -28.45
N ASP A 470 -20.91 -5.09 -28.21
CA ASP A 470 -19.90 -4.54 -27.30
C ASP A 470 -20.13 -5.00 -25.84
N ASN A 471 -21.37 -5.09 -25.39
CA ASN A 471 -21.68 -5.54 -24.02
C ASN A 471 -21.52 -7.05 -23.86
N ALA A 472 -21.90 -7.82 -24.88
CA ALA A 472 -21.62 -9.25 -24.92
C ALA A 472 -20.11 -9.54 -24.86
N ASP A 473 -19.29 -8.70 -25.49
CA ASP A 473 -17.84 -8.76 -25.45
C ASP A 473 -17.25 -8.39 -24.08
N ALA A 474 -17.67 -7.25 -23.52
CA ALA A 474 -17.28 -6.83 -22.17
C ALA A 474 -17.60 -7.93 -21.13
N ALA A 475 -18.78 -8.54 -21.23
CA ALA A 475 -19.19 -9.60 -20.32
C ALA A 475 -18.30 -10.86 -20.41
N ARG A 476 -17.71 -11.16 -21.58
CA ARG A 476 -16.73 -12.27 -21.71
C ARG A 476 -15.41 -11.95 -21.03
N HIS A 477 -14.93 -10.73 -21.14
CA HIS A 477 -13.72 -10.30 -20.42
C HIS A 477 -13.93 -10.35 -18.90
N ILE A 478 -15.07 -9.85 -18.42
CA ILE A 478 -15.45 -9.93 -17.00
C ILE A 478 -15.57 -11.38 -16.53
N ASP A 479 -16.16 -12.30 -17.32
CA ASP A 479 -16.17 -13.73 -16.97
C ASP A 479 -14.75 -14.30 -16.78
N GLY A 480 -13.79 -13.87 -17.60
CA GLY A 480 -12.37 -14.23 -17.45
C GLY A 480 -11.77 -13.73 -16.13
N GLN A 481 -12.03 -12.47 -15.78
CA GLN A 481 -11.61 -11.87 -14.50
C GLN A 481 -12.22 -12.62 -13.31
N LEU A 482 -13.54 -12.90 -13.37
CA LEU A 482 -14.24 -13.65 -12.33
C LEU A 482 -13.72 -15.09 -12.19
N ALA A 483 -13.32 -15.74 -13.28
CA ALA A 483 -12.71 -17.08 -13.24
C ALA A 483 -11.37 -17.09 -12.48
N VAL A 484 -10.57 -16.02 -12.59
CA VAL A 484 -9.34 -15.85 -11.80
C VAL A 484 -9.68 -15.65 -10.33
N LEU A 485 -10.60 -14.73 -10.03
CA LEU A 485 -10.99 -14.36 -8.66
C LEU A 485 -11.63 -15.52 -7.90
N THR A 486 -12.59 -16.23 -8.50
CA THR A 486 -13.28 -17.38 -7.90
C THR A 486 -12.30 -18.52 -7.61
N ARG A 487 -11.39 -18.82 -8.55
CA ARG A 487 -10.32 -19.81 -8.33
C ARG A 487 -9.40 -19.43 -7.19
N ALA A 488 -9.02 -18.15 -7.08
CA ALA A 488 -8.07 -17.67 -6.08
C ALA A 488 -8.67 -17.57 -4.67
N THR A 489 -9.97 -17.32 -4.55
CA THR A 489 -10.64 -17.00 -3.27
C THR A 489 -11.57 -18.12 -2.76
N GLY A 490 -11.93 -19.07 -3.65
CA GLY A 490 -12.95 -20.08 -3.37
C GLY A 490 -14.37 -19.51 -3.32
N LEU A 491 -14.59 -18.30 -3.83
CA LEU A 491 -15.94 -17.77 -4.09
C LEU A 491 -16.58 -18.55 -5.24
N ARG A 492 -17.89 -18.80 -5.14
CA ARG A 492 -18.70 -19.35 -6.22
C ARG A 492 -19.47 -18.24 -6.94
N LYS A 493 -19.84 -18.47 -8.20
CA LYS A 493 -20.56 -17.47 -9.02
C LYS A 493 -21.91 -17.04 -8.42
N ASP A 494 -22.60 -17.95 -7.73
CA ASP A 494 -23.87 -17.67 -7.02
C ASP A 494 -23.68 -16.83 -5.74
N GLU A 495 -22.45 -16.69 -5.24
CA GLU A 495 -22.13 -15.83 -4.09
C GLU A 495 -21.81 -14.38 -4.50
N LEU A 496 -21.61 -14.12 -5.80
CA LEU A 496 -21.23 -12.80 -6.30
C LEU A 496 -22.44 -11.88 -6.47
N VAL A 497 -22.20 -10.57 -6.47
CA VAL A 497 -23.24 -9.54 -6.58
C VAL A 497 -23.12 -8.82 -7.92
N PRO A 498 -23.84 -9.24 -8.98
CA PRO A 498 -23.82 -8.52 -10.25
C PRO A 498 -24.51 -7.16 -10.12
N LEU A 499 -23.92 -6.13 -10.71
CA LEU A 499 -24.46 -4.78 -10.78
C LEU A 499 -24.59 -4.35 -12.25
N PRO A 500 -25.74 -3.78 -12.68
CA PRO A 500 -25.94 -3.42 -14.07
C PRO A 500 -25.01 -2.29 -14.50
N VAL A 501 -24.39 -2.45 -15.67
CA VAL A 501 -23.61 -1.43 -16.37
C VAL A 501 -23.66 -1.69 -17.88
N LEU A 502 -23.65 -0.66 -18.70
CA LEU A 502 -23.49 -0.77 -20.15
C LEU A 502 -22.09 -0.32 -20.54
N TYR A 503 -21.54 -0.92 -21.59
CA TYR A 503 -20.26 -0.55 -22.19
C TYR A 503 -20.43 -0.19 -23.67
N ALA A 504 -19.50 0.63 -24.15
CA ALA A 504 -19.28 0.92 -25.56
C ALA A 504 -17.78 0.90 -25.86
N LYS A 505 -17.40 0.56 -27.09
CA LYS A 505 -16.00 0.66 -27.53
C LYS A 505 -15.66 2.05 -28.04
N GLU A 506 -14.61 2.64 -27.47
CA GLU A 506 -13.99 3.89 -27.91
C GLU A 506 -12.67 3.63 -28.64
N ASP A 507 -12.27 4.57 -29.50
CA ASP A 507 -10.94 4.54 -30.13
C ASP A 507 -9.88 4.90 -29.08
N ALA A 508 -8.94 3.98 -28.86
CA ALA A 508 -7.82 4.14 -27.93
C ALA A 508 -6.54 4.61 -28.64
N GLY A 509 -6.64 5.00 -29.92
CA GLY A 509 -5.52 5.36 -30.78
C GLY A 509 -4.92 4.16 -31.52
N GLY A 510 -4.29 4.43 -32.67
CA GLY A 510 -3.61 3.40 -33.46
C GLY A 510 -4.55 2.30 -34.02
N GLY A 511 -5.85 2.58 -34.12
CA GLY A 511 -6.86 1.61 -34.57
C GLY A 511 -7.28 0.58 -33.52
N VAL A 512 -6.77 0.68 -32.29
CA VAL A 512 -7.18 -0.17 -31.17
C VAL A 512 -8.45 0.40 -30.56
N ARG A 513 -9.48 -0.44 -30.40
CA ARG A 513 -10.70 -0.05 -29.69
C ARG A 513 -10.80 -0.76 -28.34
N ARG A 514 -11.08 0.00 -27.29
CA ARG A 514 -11.21 -0.49 -25.91
C ARG A 514 -12.56 -0.07 -25.34
N HIS A 515 -13.05 -0.80 -24.36
CA HIS A 515 -14.33 -0.50 -23.72
C HIS A 515 -14.20 0.63 -22.71
N LEU A 516 -15.24 1.46 -22.66
CA LEU A 516 -15.51 2.41 -21.59
C LEU A 516 -16.92 2.15 -21.06
N ALA A 517 -17.15 2.43 -19.78
CA ALA A 517 -18.50 2.40 -19.21
C ALA A 517 -19.37 3.46 -19.90
N LEU A 518 -20.42 3.02 -20.60
CA LEU A 518 -21.41 3.88 -21.25
C LEU A 518 -22.46 4.39 -20.24
N SER A 519 -22.81 3.56 -19.26
CA SER A 519 -23.57 3.98 -18.09
C SER A 519 -22.67 3.94 -16.85
N PRO A 520 -22.98 4.69 -15.78
CA PRO A 520 -22.17 4.67 -14.58
C PRO A 520 -21.85 3.27 -14.06
N ALA A 521 -20.57 2.98 -13.85
CA ALA A 521 -20.09 1.67 -13.42
C ALA A 521 -20.31 1.50 -11.92
N LEU A 522 -21.43 0.88 -11.54
CA LEU A 522 -21.88 0.82 -10.14
C LEU A 522 -20.92 0.10 -9.18
N ALA A 523 -20.06 -0.78 -9.68
CA ALA A 523 -19.01 -1.41 -8.87
C ALA A 523 -17.92 -0.41 -8.47
N ASN A 524 -17.67 0.62 -9.27
CA ASN A 524 -16.64 1.64 -9.07
C ASN A 524 -17.09 2.70 -8.03
N GLY A 525 -17.50 2.22 -6.85
CA GLY A 525 -18.11 2.98 -5.76
C GLY A 525 -17.21 3.10 -4.54
N LEU A 526 -17.59 3.93 -3.56
CA LEU A 526 -16.82 4.12 -2.33
C LEU A 526 -17.42 3.32 -1.15
N SER A 527 -16.68 2.35 -0.61
CA SER A 527 -17.04 1.75 0.69
C SER A 527 -16.71 2.72 1.84
N LEU A 528 -17.72 3.17 2.58
CA LEU A 528 -17.57 4.00 3.78
C LEU A 528 -17.41 3.15 5.04
N THR A 529 -18.16 2.05 5.12
CA THR A 529 -18.01 1.00 6.12
C THR A 529 -18.24 -0.36 5.47
N ALA A 530 -18.03 -1.47 6.18
CA ALA A 530 -18.45 -2.79 5.70
C ALA A 530 -19.96 -2.89 5.36
N ARG A 531 -20.80 -1.98 5.87
CA ARG A 531 -22.25 -1.99 5.64
C ARG A 531 -22.75 -0.78 4.85
N ASP A 532 -21.89 0.16 4.47
CA ASP A 532 -22.27 1.41 3.80
C ASP A 532 -21.43 1.56 2.54
N PHE A 533 -22.07 1.43 1.39
CA PHE A 533 -21.47 1.55 0.07
C PHE A 533 -22.09 2.73 -0.67
N ALA A 534 -21.24 3.58 -1.24
CA ALA A 534 -21.63 4.76 -1.99
C ALA A 534 -21.31 4.60 -3.48
N PRO A 535 -22.17 3.93 -4.27
CA PRO A 535 -22.02 3.82 -5.71
C PRO A 535 -22.43 5.10 -6.45
N PRO A 536 -21.96 5.28 -7.69
CA PRO A 536 -22.41 6.37 -8.57
C PRO A 536 -23.91 6.23 -8.89
N ALA A 537 -24.62 7.34 -9.05
CA ALA A 537 -26.01 7.32 -9.48
C ALA A 537 -26.11 6.80 -10.94
N PRO A 538 -26.95 5.80 -11.25
CA PRO A 538 -26.89 5.11 -12.55
C PRO A 538 -27.54 5.87 -13.71
N HIS A 539 -28.53 6.72 -13.44
CA HIS A 539 -29.34 7.40 -14.46
C HIS A 539 -29.86 6.46 -15.56
N GLY A 540 -30.33 5.29 -15.14
CA GLY A 540 -30.91 4.28 -16.01
C GLY A 540 -32.31 4.67 -16.53
N PRO A 541 -32.89 3.85 -17.41
CA PRO A 541 -34.25 4.09 -17.89
C PRO A 541 -35.26 3.97 -16.75
N ARG A 542 -36.30 4.81 -16.78
CA ARG A 542 -37.32 4.88 -15.75
C ARG A 542 -38.61 4.17 -16.19
N VAL A 543 -39.03 3.14 -15.46
CA VAL A 543 -40.31 2.44 -15.70
C VAL A 543 -41.19 2.64 -14.47
N GLY A 544 -42.41 3.14 -14.67
CA GLY A 544 -43.29 3.53 -13.56
C GLY A 544 -42.67 4.59 -12.64
N GLY A 545 -41.83 5.49 -13.20
CA GLY A 545 -41.12 6.54 -12.47
C GLY A 545 -39.85 6.09 -11.73
N ARG A 546 -39.54 4.79 -11.72
CA ARG A 546 -38.40 4.21 -10.99
C ARG A 546 -37.26 3.84 -11.92
N ASP A 547 -36.03 4.17 -11.53
CA ASP A 547 -34.81 3.83 -12.26
C ASP A 547 -34.50 2.33 -12.09
N LEU A 548 -34.48 1.60 -13.22
CA LEU A 548 -34.32 0.15 -13.23
C LEU A 548 -32.95 -0.32 -12.72
N PHE A 549 -31.89 0.44 -12.97
CA PHE A 549 -30.53 0.05 -12.59
C PHE A 549 -30.33 0.29 -11.10
N ARG A 550 -30.80 1.45 -10.60
CA ARG A 550 -30.81 1.79 -9.17
C ARG A 550 -31.58 0.75 -8.37
N ASP A 551 -32.80 0.42 -8.77
CA ASP A 551 -33.66 -0.52 -8.05
C ASP A 551 -33.02 -1.92 -7.97
N GLU A 552 -32.46 -2.42 -9.08
CA GLU A 552 -31.84 -3.74 -9.11
C GLU A 552 -30.55 -3.80 -8.29
N ALA A 553 -29.70 -2.77 -8.36
CA ALA A 553 -28.50 -2.67 -7.55
C ALA A 553 -28.82 -2.61 -6.05
N GLU A 554 -29.77 -1.77 -5.65
CA GLU A 554 -30.24 -1.70 -4.27
C GLU A 554 -30.75 -3.04 -3.76
N ARG A 555 -31.58 -3.73 -4.55
CA ARG A 555 -32.12 -5.05 -4.17
C ARG A 555 -31.00 -6.05 -3.91
N ARG A 556 -29.98 -6.09 -4.77
CA ARG A 556 -28.87 -7.04 -4.68
C ARG A 556 -27.90 -6.73 -3.55
N LEU A 557 -27.55 -5.47 -3.35
CA LEU A 557 -26.66 -5.03 -2.27
C LEU A 557 -27.33 -5.17 -0.89
N ARG A 558 -28.61 -4.79 -0.77
CA ARG A 558 -29.37 -4.98 0.48
C ARG A 558 -29.53 -6.44 0.86
N ALA A 559 -29.62 -7.36 -0.12
CA ALA A 559 -29.63 -8.79 0.16
C ALA A 559 -28.34 -9.29 0.84
N GLN A 560 -27.23 -8.55 0.74
CA GLN A 560 -25.98 -8.83 1.45
C GLN A 560 -25.84 -8.06 2.78
N GLY A 561 -26.87 -7.30 3.16
CA GLY A 561 -26.83 -6.43 4.34
C GLY A 561 -26.00 -5.17 4.14
N VAL A 562 -25.87 -4.70 2.88
CA VAL A 562 -25.21 -3.45 2.50
C VAL A 562 -26.25 -2.36 2.25
N ARG A 563 -26.07 -1.20 2.90
CA ARG A 563 -26.81 0.03 2.65
C ARG A 563 -26.16 0.80 1.52
N VAL A 564 -27.00 1.33 0.63
CA VAL A 564 -26.58 2.06 -0.56
C VAL A 564 -26.80 3.55 -0.34
N HIS A 565 -25.76 4.35 -0.63
CA HIS A 565 -25.76 5.81 -0.53
C HIS A 565 -25.40 6.39 -1.89
N TRP A 566 -26.39 6.68 -2.74
CA TRP A 566 -26.13 7.16 -4.09
C TRP A 566 -25.41 8.50 -4.10
N VAL A 567 -24.34 8.59 -4.90
CA VAL A 567 -23.60 9.83 -5.12
C VAL A 567 -23.78 10.28 -6.56
N GLU A 568 -24.15 11.54 -6.74
CA GLU A 568 -24.31 12.17 -8.04
C GLU A 568 -22.94 12.58 -8.59
N ASP A 569 -22.34 11.77 -9.43
CA ASP A 569 -21.04 12.01 -10.02
C ASP A 569 -21.06 12.06 -11.56
N PHE A 570 -22.24 12.03 -12.18
CA PHE A 570 -22.36 11.85 -13.63
C PHE A 570 -21.58 12.94 -14.40
N SER A 571 -21.84 14.20 -14.04
CA SER A 571 -21.15 15.35 -14.62
C SER A 571 -19.75 15.56 -14.02
N TRP A 572 -19.45 15.02 -12.85
CA TRP A 572 -18.17 15.29 -12.16
C TRP A 572 -17.08 14.31 -12.59
N ALA A 573 -17.40 13.01 -12.63
CA ALA A 573 -16.49 11.91 -12.88
C ALA A 573 -16.90 11.07 -14.11
N HIS A 574 -18.16 10.61 -14.20
CA HIS A 574 -18.60 9.64 -15.23
C HIS A 574 -18.25 10.08 -16.66
N LEU A 575 -18.65 11.30 -17.04
CA LEU A 575 -18.34 11.86 -18.38
C LEU A 575 -16.83 12.10 -18.62
N GLY A 576 -16.01 11.97 -17.58
CA GLY A 576 -14.54 11.99 -17.63
C GLY A 576 -13.89 10.60 -17.76
N GLY A 577 -14.68 9.52 -17.70
CA GLY A 577 -14.21 8.14 -17.84
C GLY A 577 -13.92 7.40 -16.54
N GLY A 578 -14.43 7.87 -15.40
CA GLY A 578 -14.29 7.20 -14.10
C GLY A 578 -15.50 7.46 -13.22
N GLU A 579 -15.53 6.97 -12.00
CA GLU A 579 -16.68 7.15 -11.09
C GLU A 579 -16.22 7.70 -9.73
N ILE A 580 -17.14 7.76 -8.76
CA ILE A 580 -16.90 8.22 -7.40
C ILE A 580 -15.67 7.58 -6.77
N HIS A 581 -15.42 6.28 -6.96
CA HIS A 581 -14.22 5.64 -6.43
C HIS A 581 -12.97 6.30 -7.02
N CYS A 582 -12.84 6.41 -8.36
CA CYS A 582 -11.73 7.11 -9.01
C CYS A 582 -11.54 8.56 -8.50
N ALA A 583 -12.64 9.27 -8.25
CA ALA A 583 -12.64 10.67 -7.81
C ALA A 583 -12.39 10.88 -6.30
N THR A 584 -12.39 9.79 -5.52
CA THR A 584 -12.22 9.81 -4.06
C THR A 584 -11.10 8.87 -3.63
N ASN A 585 -10.68 8.94 -2.38
CA ASN A 585 -9.81 7.95 -1.76
C ASN A 585 -10.03 8.02 -0.24
N ALA A 586 -9.76 6.93 0.47
CA ALA A 586 -10.06 6.81 1.88
C ALA A 586 -8.85 6.32 2.67
N LEU A 587 -8.58 6.90 3.84
CA LEU A 587 -7.72 6.28 4.85
C LEU A 587 -8.62 5.49 5.80
N ARG A 588 -8.49 4.16 5.81
CA ARG A 588 -9.41 3.25 6.50
C ARG A 588 -8.85 2.77 7.81
N GLN A 589 -9.65 2.49 8.83
CA GLN A 589 -9.14 1.99 10.12
C GLN A 589 -8.23 0.76 9.94
N VAL A 590 -7.02 0.83 10.46
CA VAL A 590 -6.03 -0.26 10.46
C VAL A 590 -5.73 -0.70 11.89
N LEU A 591 -5.16 -1.89 12.01
CA LEU A 591 -4.94 -2.61 13.28
C LEU A 591 -3.76 -2.08 14.12
#